data_AF-A0A8B6F943-F1
#
_entry.id   AF-A0A8B6F943-F1
#
_cell.length_a   1.000
_cell.length_b   1.000
_cell.length_c   1.000
_cell.angle_alpha   90.00
_cell.angle_beta   90.00
_cell.angle_gamma   90.00
#
_symmetry.space_group_name_H-M   'P 1'
#
loop_
_entity.id
_entity.type
_entity.pdbx_description
1 polymer ?
#
loop_
_entity_poly.entity_id
_entity_poly.type
_entity_poly.pdbx_seq_one_letter_code
_entity_poly.pdbx_strand_id
1 'polypeptide(L)'
;ALVWDNDLTGPFGLIAEYSLLKEHEVEKMFPLQTSGLPPSNVQNIIFIARPRLKLMDLIAQNLLQEEQKGGFRKEYHIIFVPRKSLLCEKRLKDLGVYGTLANIEEFSLSLIPFDYDLMSMEMDNSFK
;
A
#
# COMPACT_ATOMS: atom_id res chain seq x y z
N ALA A 1 5.89 -1.21 9.38
CA ALA A 1 6.25 -1.96 8.16
C ALA A 1 5.42 -1.46 6.99
N LEU A 2 6.02 -1.48 5.80
CA LEU A 2 5.33 -1.15 4.55
C LEU A 2 4.92 -2.42 3.81
N VAL A 3 3.73 -2.42 3.22
CA VAL A 3 3.20 -3.50 2.38
C VAL A 3 2.91 -2.92 1.00
N TRP A 4 3.63 -3.40 -0.01
CA TRP A 4 3.71 -2.78 -1.33
C TRP A 4 2.87 -3.51 -2.38
N ASP A 5 2.05 -2.77 -3.13
CA ASP A 5 1.67 -3.18 -4.49
C ASP A 5 2.96 -3.32 -5.33
N ASN A 6 3.17 -4.50 -5.90
CA ASN A 6 4.43 -4.86 -6.56
C ASN A 6 4.81 -3.87 -7.66
N ASP A 7 3.82 -3.39 -8.43
CA ASP A 7 4.07 -2.47 -9.54
C ASP A 7 4.45 -1.04 -9.08
N LEU A 8 4.36 -0.72 -7.79
CA LEU A 8 4.80 0.58 -7.26
C LEU A 8 6.26 0.58 -6.80
N THR A 9 6.83 -0.59 -6.51
CA THR A 9 8.19 -0.69 -5.94
C THR A 9 9.27 -0.11 -6.85
N GLY A 10 9.18 -0.35 -8.17
CA GLY A 10 10.11 0.20 -9.15
C GLY A 10 10.04 1.73 -9.23
N PRO A 11 8.88 2.30 -9.60
CA PRO A 11 8.73 3.76 -9.72
C PRO A 11 9.02 4.51 -8.41
N PHE A 12 8.68 3.93 -7.25
CA PHE A 12 8.96 4.55 -5.96
C PHE A 12 10.46 4.63 -5.65
N GLY A 13 11.26 3.68 -6.14
CA GLY A 13 12.71 3.68 -5.98
C GLY A 13 13.42 4.89 -6.61
N LEU A 14 12.76 5.59 -7.54
CA LEU A 14 13.27 6.84 -8.14
C LEU A 14 13.07 8.06 -7.25
N ILE A 15 12.26 7.94 -6.20
CA ILE A 15 11.83 9.07 -5.34
C ILE A 15 12.44 8.96 -3.96
N ALA A 16 12.47 7.75 -3.41
CA ALA A 16 12.92 7.50 -2.06
C ALA A 16 13.66 6.17 -1.96
N GLU A 17 14.89 6.25 -1.48
CA GLU A 17 15.70 5.09 -1.15
C GLU A 17 15.26 4.48 0.18
N TYR A 18 15.65 3.23 0.41
CA TYR A 18 15.42 2.54 1.68
C TYR A 18 16.05 3.25 2.88
N SER A 19 17.18 3.94 2.68
CA SER A 19 17.85 4.77 3.70
C SER A 19 16.90 5.79 4.31
N LEU A 20 16.19 6.55 3.47
CA LEU A 20 15.19 7.53 3.89
C LEU A 20 14.04 6.86 4.65
N LEU A 21 13.52 5.74 4.15
CA LEU A 21 12.45 5.00 4.83
C LEU A 21 12.88 4.51 6.22
N LYS A 22 14.13 4.08 6.36
CA LYS A 22 14.69 3.59 7.62
C LYS A 22 14.86 4.71 8.64
N GLU A 23 15.19 5.93 8.22
CA GLU A 23 15.21 7.13 9.08
C GLU A 23 13.82 7.43 9.68
N HIS A 24 12.75 7.03 8.99
CA HIS A 24 11.37 7.09 9.46
C HIS A 24 10.87 5.76 10.08
N GLU A 25 11.78 4.98 10.68
CA GLU A 25 11.46 3.77 11.46
C GLU A 25 10.76 2.66 10.65
N VAL A 26 10.94 2.62 9.32
CA VAL A 26 10.50 1.50 8.50
C VAL A 26 11.46 0.32 8.69
N GLU A 27 11.12 -0.58 9.62
CA GLU A 27 11.94 -1.77 9.90
C GLU A 27 11.81 -2.90 8.87
N LYS A 28 10.64 -3.01 8.23
CA LYS A 28 10.27 -4.12 7.35
C LYS A 28 9.46 -3.62 6.16
N MET A 29 9.70 -4.25 5.02
CA MET A 29 8.95 -4.06 3.78
C MET A 29 8.55 -5.41 3.21
N PHE A 30 7.29 -5.53 2.82
CA PHE A 30 6.72 -6.76 2.28
C PHE A 30 5.99 -6.48 0.98
N PRO A 31 6.01 -7.39 0.00
CA PRO A 31 5.07 -7.34 -1.11
C PRO A 31 3.65 -7.68 -0.64
N LEU A 32 2.64 -7.09 -1.28
CA LEU A 32 1.24 -7.44 -1.09
C LEU A 32 0.98 -8.78 -1.79
N GLN A 33 0.64 -9.81 -1.01
CA GLN A 33 0.43 -11.18 -1.50
C GLN A 33 -0.84 -11.80 -0.91
N THR A 34 -1.34 -12.85 -1.57
CA THR A 34 -2.51 -13.66 -1.13
C THR A 34 -2.22 -14.55 0.08
N SER A 35 -0.95 -14.80 0.36
CA SER A 35 -0.47 -15.64 1.47
C SER A 35 -0.57 -14.95 2.85
N GLY A 36 -1.00 -13.68 2.88
CA GLY A 36 -1.06 -12.90 4.11
C GLY A 36 0.22 -12.13 4.41
N LEU A 37 0.23 -11.46 5.56
CA LEU A 37 1.42 -10.75 6.04
C LEU A 37 2.41 -11.71 6.72
N PRO A 38 3.72 -11.60 6.41
CA PRO A 38 4.75 -12.31 7.16
C PRO A 38 4.75 -11.91 8.65
N PRO A 39 5.11 -12.83 9.55
CA PRO A 39 5.25 -12.51 10.97
C PRO A 39 6.22 -11.34 11.19
N SER A 40 5.76 -10.34 11.93
CA SER A 40 6.53 -9.13 12.23
C SER A 40 6.08 -8.54 13.56
N ASN A 41 7.04 -8.10 14.36
CA ASN A 41 6.82 -7.44 15.64
C ASN A 41 6.82 -5.92 15.47
N VAL A 42 5.95 -5.43 14.59
CA VAL A 42 5.80 -3.99 14.31
C VAL A 42 4.41 -3.54 14.73
N GLN A 43 4.30 -2.31 15.25
CA GLN A 43 3.01 -1.74 15.65
C GLN A 43 2.19 -1.25 14.46
N ASN A 44 2.84 -0.63 13.47
CA ASN A 44 2.17 -0.02 12.33
C ASN A 44 2.37 -0.84 11.05
N ILE A 45 1.28 -1.10 10.32
CA ILE A 45 1.29 -1.68 8.98
C ILE A 45 0.67 -0.67 8.01
N ILE A 46 1.44 -0.26 7.01
CA ILE A 46 0.99 0.71 6.01
C ILE A 46 0.95 0.02 4.64
N PHE A 47 -0.25 -0.11 4.09
CA PHE A 47 -0.45 -0.58 2.72
C PHE A 47 -0.23 0.57 1.74
N ILE A 48 0.68 0.41 0.80
CA ILE A 48 0.91 1.35 -0.30
C ILE A 48 0.43 0.70 -1.58
N ALA A 49 -0.68 1.19 -2.12
CA ALA A 49 -1.38 0.50 -3.22
C ALA A 49 -2.03 1.46 -4.22
N ARG A 50 -2.11 1.02 -5.48
CA ARG A 50 -2.93 1.72 -6.48
C ARG A 50 -4.43 1.51 -6.20
N PRO A 51 -5.30 2.44 -6.60
CA PRO A 51 -6.75 2.32 -6.41
C PRO A 51 -7.38 1.29 -7.38
N ARG A 52 -7.10 -0.01 -7.17
CA ARG A 52 -7.66 -1.13 -7.93
C ARG A 52 -8.48 -2.02 -7.02
N LEU A 53 -9.68 -2.41 -7.47
CA LEU A 53 -10.60 -3.26 -6.68
C LEU A 53 -9.96 -4.58 -6.23
N LYS A 54 -9.23 -5.25 -7.12
CA LYS A 54 -8.51 -6.50 -6.81
C LYS A 54 -7.52 -6.34 -5.64
N LEU A 55 -6.87 -5.18 -5.51
CA LEU A 55 -5.95 -4.93 -4.41
C LEU A 55 -6.71 -4.71 -3.10
N MET A 56 -7.92 -4.15 -3.13
CA MET A 56 -8.76 -4.01 -1.94
C MET A 56 -9.19 -5.38 -1.41
N ASP A 57 -9.49 -6.32 -2.30
CA ASP A 57 -9.79 -7.71 -1.92
C ASP A 57 -8.59 -8.36 -1.21
N LEU A 58 -7.36 -8.15 -1.71
CA LEU A 58 -6.14 -8.67 -1.08
C LEU A 58 -5.85 -8.01 0.27
N ILE A 59 -5.99 -6.69 0.37
CA ILE A 59 -5.79 -5.96 1.62
C ILE A 59 -6.80 -6.42 2.67
N ALA A 60 -8.08 -6.55 2.29
CA ALA A 60 -9.12 -7.07 3.19
C ALA A 60 -8.80 -8.49 3.65
N GLN A 61 -8.37 -9.37 2.74
CA GLN A 61 -7.96 -10.73 3.08
C GLN A 61 -6.81 -10.72 4.11
N ASN A 62 -5.80 -9.87 3.93
CA ASN A 62 -4.68 -9.78 4.85
C ASN A 62 -5.10 -9.28 6.24
N LEU A 63 -5.99 -8.28 6.30
CA LEU A 63 -6.54 -7.77 7.56
C LEU A 63 -7.32 -8.84 8.33
N LEU A 64 -8.23 -9.55 7.64
CA LEU A 64 -9.04 -10.62 8.24
C LEU A 64 -8.18 -11.80 8.71
N GLN A 65 -7.12 -12.14 7.98
CA GLN A 65 -6.19 -13.19 8.39
C GLN A 65 -5.39 -12.80 9.65
N GLU A 66 -4.95 -11.55 9.76
CA GLU A 66 -4.24 -11.10 10.97
C GLU A 66 -5.18 -11.06 12.18
N GLU A 67 -6.44 -10.70 11.99
CA GLU A 67 -7.46 -10.77 13.07
C GLU A 67 -7.65 -12.22 13.56
N GLN A 68 -7.69 -13.19 12.64
CA GLN A 68 -7.83 -14.62 12.98
C GLN A 68 -6.60 -15.23 13.64
N LYS A 69 -5.38 -14.83 13.24
CA LYS A 69 -4.14 -15.34 13.84
C LYS A 69 -4.05 -15.03 15.33
N GLY A 70 -4.66 -13.94 15.76
CA GLY A 70 -4.52 -13.42 17.13
C GLY A 70 -3.09 -12.93 17.39
N GLY A 71 -2.94 -12.05 18.38
CA GLY A 71 -1.64 -11.50 18.75
C GLY A 71 -1.70 -10.06 19.24
N PHE A 72 -0.55 -9.40 19.28
CA PHE A 72 -0.47 -7.98 19.59
C PHE A 72 -1.24 -7.15 18.56
N ARG A 73 -2.03 -6.19 19.05
CA ARG A 73 -2.87 -5.32 18.22
C ARG A 73 -2.00 -4.38 17.39
N LYS A 74 -1.99 -4.58 16.07
CA LYS A 74 -1.36 -3.67 15.11
C LYS A 74 -2.35 -2.60 14.67
N GLU A 75 -1.83 -1.44 14.30
CA GLU A 75 -2.58 -0.39 13.60
C GLU A 75 -2.35 -0.49 12.10
N TYR A 76 -3.44 -0.42 11.35
CA TYR A 76 -3.43 -0.59 9.90
C TYR A 76 -3.76 0.73 9.22
N HIS A 77 -3.01 1.06 8.19
CA HIS A 77 -3.14 2.28 7.42
C HIS A 77 -3.07 1.96 5.94
N ILE A 78 -3.70 2.77 5.09
CA ILE A 78 -3.57 2.66 3.64
C ILE A 78 -3.22 4.02 3.04
N ILE A 79 -2.27 4.02 2.10
CA ILE A 79 -1.89 5.16 1.28
C ILE A 79 -2.17 4.78 -0.17
N PHE A 80 -3.13 5.45 -0.77
CA PHE A 80 -3.44 5.29 -2.18
C PHE A 80 -2.48 6.08 -3.06
N VAL A 81 -1.99 5.45 -4.13
CA VAL A 81 -1.13 6.08 -5.13
C VAL A 81 -1.79 6.01 -6.51
N PRO A 82 -2.00 7.14 -7.22
CA PRO A 82 -1.71 8.51 -6.80
C PRO A 82 -2.83 9.16 -5.95
N ARG A 83 -4.05 8.62 -5.99
CA ARG A 83 -5.25 9.23 -5.40
C ARG A 83 -6.24 8.20 -4.89
N LYS A 84 -7.10 8.61 -3.95
CA LYS A 84 -8.22 7.79 -3.47
C LYS A 84 -9.22 7.47 -4.58
N SER A 85 -9.98 6.40 -4.36
CA SER A 85 -11.08 6.00 -5.24
C SER A 85 -12.30 5.65 -4.40
N LEU A 86 -13.42 6.33 -4.68
CA LEU A 86 -14.70 6.06 -4.03
C LEU A 86 -15.15 4.60 -4.21
N LEU A 87 -14.81 3.98 -5.35
CA LEU A 87 -15.11 2.57 -5.61
C LEU A 87 -14.27 1.65 -4.72
N CYS A 88 -12.99 1.98 -4.50
CA CYS A 88 -12.12 1.21 -3.60
C CYS A 88 -12.55 1.38 -2.13
N GLU A 89 -12.89 2.58 -1.70
CA GLU A 89 -13.43 2.81 -0.36
C GLU A 89 -14.75 2.07 -0.13
N LYS A 90 -15.67 2.14 -1.10
CA LYS A 90 -16.91 1.37 -1.05
C LYS A 90 -16.62 -0.13 -0.97
N ARG A 91 -15.67 -0.64 -1.77
CA ARG A 91 -15.29 -2.05 -1.73
C ARG A 91 -14.75 -2.47 -0.36
N LEU A 92 -13.90 -1.66 0.27
CA LEU A 92 -13.40 -1.93 1.62
C LEU A 92 -14.54 -1.90 2.67
N LYS A 93 -15.54 -1.03 2.51
CA LYS A 93 -16.75 -0.99 3.35
C LYS A 93 -17.60 -2.23 3.17
N ASP A 94 -17.86 -2.63 1.93
CA ASP A 94 -18.63 -3.84 1.58
C ASP A 94 -17.95 -5.11 2.11
N LEU A 95 -16.61 -5.14 2.17
CA LEU A 95 -15.82 -6.22 2.77
C LEU A 95 -15.72 -6.14 4.30
N GLY A 96 -16.27 -5.10 4.93
CA GLY A 96 -16.33 -4.94 6.38
C GLY A 96 -15.01 -4.51 7.05
N VAL A 97 -13.94 -4.26 6.30
CA VAL A 97 -12.60 -3.95 6.84
C VAL A 97 -12.29 -2.46 6.93
N TYR A 98 -13.13 -1.60 6.34
CA TYR A 98 -12.90 -0.15 6.31
C TYR A 98 -12.71 0.46 7.71
N GLY A 99 -13.47 0.00 8.71
CA GLY A 99 -13.36 0.49 10.09
C GLY A 99 -12.13 0.01 10.85
N THR A 100 -11.41 -0.98 10.33
CA THR A 100 -10.15 -1.50 10.90
C THR A 100 -8.96 -0.61 10.55
N LEU A 101 -9.09 0.22 9.50
CA LEU A 101 -8.06 1.14 9.06
C LEU A 101 -8.09 2.42 9.91
N ALA A 102 -6.98 2.75 10.56
CA ALA A 102 -6.82 3.96 11.35
C ALA A 102 -6.74 5.19 10.45
N ASN A 103 -5.91 5.13 9.40
CA ASN A 103 -5.76 6.20 8.42
C ASN A 103 -5.93 5.68 6.99
N ILE A 104 -6.57 6.51 6.17
CA ILE A 104 -6.75 6.30 4.73
C ILE A 104 -6.28 7.58 4.07
N GLU A 105 -5.12 7.55 3.43
CA GLU A 105 -4.47 8.71 2.84
C GLU A 105 -4.21 8.51 1.34
N GLU A 106 -3.76 9.58 0.69
CA GLU A 106 -3.26 9.53 -0.67
C GLU A 106 -1.88 10.18 -0.78
N PHE A 107 -1.09 9.66 -1.70
CA PHE A 107 0.21 10.22 -2.06
C PHE A 107 0.19 10.56 -3.54
N SER A 108 0.13 11.86 -3.84
CA SER A 108 -0.08 12.44 -5.18
C SER A 108 1.13 12.30 -6.10
N LEU A 109 1.54 11.07 -6.38
CA LEU A 109 2.65 10.77 -7.27
C LEU A 109 2.16 10.63 -8.72
N SER A 110 1.99 11.75 -9.40
CA SER A 110 1.44 11.76 -10.77
C SER A 110 2.52 11.63 -11.85
N LEU A 111 3.59 12.44 -11.74
CA LEU A 111 4.72 12.42 -12.66
C LEU A 111 5.99 12.12 -11.87
N ILE A 112 6.77 11.17 -12.37
CA ILE A 112 8.00 10.69 -11.76
C ILE A 112 9.15 11.15 -12.65
N PRO A 113 10.17 11.83 -12.10
CA PRO A 113 11.37 12.18 -12.84
C PRO A 113 12.15 10.88 -13.13
N PHE A 114 12.27 10.53 -14.41
CA PHE A 114 13.04 9.38 -14.88
C PHE A 114 14.45 9.80 -15.30
N ASP A 115 14.56 10.97 -15.92
CA ASP A 115 15.81 11.61 -16.28
C ASP A 115 15.63 13.14 -16.24
N TYR A 116 16.69 13.91 -16.50
CA TYR A 116 16.65 15.38 -16.44
C TYR A 116 15.67 16.02 -17.44
N ASP A 117 15.35 15.32 -18.53
CA ASP A 117 14.44 15.74 -19.59
C ASP A 117 13.25 14.78 -19.79
N LEU A 118 13.09 13.78 -18.91
CA LEU A 118 12.07 12.74 -19.02
C LEU A 118 11.26 12.61 -17.72
N MET A 119 9.95 12.74 -17.85
CA MET A 119 8.99 12.39 -16.81
C MET A 119 8.03 11.33 -17.31
N SER A 120 7.66 10.40 -16.43
CA SER A 120 6.69 9.35 -16.74
C SER A 120 5.62 9.24 -15.65
N MET A 121 4.42 8.82 -16.05
CA MET A 121 3.36 8.43 -15.12
C MET A 121 3.42 6.94 -14.76
N GLU A 122 4.23 6.14 -15.47
CA GLU A 122 4.36 4.68 -15.29
C GLU A 122 2.99 3.96 -15.25
N MET A 123 2.10 4.33 -16.18
CA MET A 123 0.75 3.76 -16.31
C MET A 123 0.66 2.78 -17.48
N ASP A 124 1.00 1.51 -17.25
CA ASP A 124 1.07 0.45 -18.27
C ASP A 124 -0.19 0.29 -19.15
N ASN A 125 -1.38 0.60 -18.61
CA ASN A 125 -2.66 0.41 -19.29
C ASN A 125 -3.27 1.72 -19.83
N SER A 126 -2.50 2.80 -19.91
CA SER A 126 -3.01 4.12 -20.32
C SER A 126 -3.43 4.22 -21.79
N PHE A 127 -2.77 3.47 -22.68
CA PHE A 127 -3.06 3.48 -24.11
C PHE A 127 -4.34 2.70 -24.50
N LYS A 128 -4.73 1.74 -23.66
CA LYS A 128 -5.58 0.61 -24.03
C LYS A 128 -7.08 0.93 -24.07
#